data_AF-A0A2N2IIZ2-F1
#
_entry.id   AF-A0A2N2IIZ2-F1
#
_cell.length_a   1.000
_cell.length_b   1.000
_cell.length_c   1.000
_cell.angle_alpha   90.00
_cell.angle_beta   90.00
_cell.angle_gamma   90.00
#
_symmetry.space_group_name_H-M   'P 1'
#
loop_
_entity.id
_entity.type
_entity.pdbx_description
1 polymer ?
#
loop_
_entity_poly.entity_id
_entity_poly.type
_entity_poly.pdbx_seq_one_letter_code
_entity_poly.pdbx_strand_id
1 'polypeptide(L)'
;MSSSTARSIMIDGVRLELALPVKMEVAWAGRTDLLRQVQAAWMVVDPSDLPLAPRIIGPPGTGKTTLAYTAAAARGQEVFFFQATMDTRPEDLIVQPVLAGANELKYVASALLTAVITGGVCILDEGNRMSEKAWASLAPLFDYRRYVESVVAGLRIHAHADFRFCTTMNEDASTFDLPEYI
;
A
#
# COMPACT_ATOMS: atom_id res chain seq x y z
N MET A 1 8.85 -10.02 -26.05
CA MET A 1 7.69 -10.75 -25.51
C MET A 1 8.01 -11.10 -24.07
N SER A 2 7.42 -10.37 -23.10
CA SER A 2 7.47 -10.75 -21.69
C SER A 2 6.04 -10.68 -21.18
N SER A 3 5.53 -11.85 -20.81
CA SER A 3 4.17 -12.14 -20.38
C SER A 3 3.72 -11.17 -19.28
N SER A 4 2.79 -10.28 -19.61
CA SER A 4 1.89 -9.68 -18.63
C SER A 4 1.00 -10.80 -18.08
N THR A 5 1.43 -11.44 -16.99
CA THR A 5 0.53 -12.29 -16.20
C THR A 5 -0.40 -11.34 -15.45
N ALA A 6 -1.43 -10.85 -16.14
CA ALA A 6 -2.56 -10.20 -15.49
C ALA A 6 -3.12 -11.18 -14.45
N ARG A 7 -3.02 -10.82 -13.18
CA ARG A 7 -3.60 -11.59 -12.08
C ARG A 7 -4.98 -11.00 -11.79
N SER A 8 -6.00 -11.84 -11.70
CA SER A 8 -7.35 -11.42 -11.34
C SER A 8 -7.90 -12.29 -10.22
N ILE A 9 -8.78 -11.73 -9.41
CA ILE A 9 -9.47 -12.44 -8.33
C ILE A 9 -10.98 -12.12 -8.35
N MET A 10 -11.79 -13.07 -7.91
CA MET A 10 -13.23 -12.89 -7.71
C MET A 10 -13.51 -12.66 -6.22
N ILE A 11 -14.14 -11.54 -5.87
CA ILE A 11 -14.60 -11.23 -4.51
C ILE A 11 -16.06 -10.81 -4.60
N ASP A 12 -16.95 -11.48 -3.86
CA ASP A 12 -18.40 -11.23 -3.84
C ASP A 12 -19.04 -11.07 -5.24
N GLY A 13 -18.59 -11.88 -6.20
CA GLY A 13 -19.08 -11.87 -7.58
C GLY A 13 -18.49 -10.77 -8.48
N VAL A 14 -17.62 -9.91 -7.94
CA VAL A 14 -16.89 -8.88 -8.71
C VAL A 14 -15.50 -9.38 -9.08
N ARG A 15 -15.16 -9.31 -10.37
CA ARG A 15 -13.81 -9.59 -10.87
C ARG A 15 -12.93 -8.35 -10.68
N LEU A 16 -11.90 -8.47 -9.84
CA LEU A 16 -10.88 -7.45 -9.65
C LEU A 16 -9.59 -7.86 -10.34
N GLU A 17 -8.98 -6.92 -11.04
CA GLU A 17 -7.69 -7.14 -11.68
C GLU A 17 -6.61 -6.46 -10.87
N LEU A 18 -5.59 -7.24 -10.53
CA LEU A 18 -4.59 -6.91 -9.54
C LEU A 18 -3.38 -6.24 -10.20
N ALA A 19 -2.78 -5.31 -9.46
CA ALA A 19 -1.53 -4.69 -9.83
C ALA A 19 -0.40 -5.74 -9.87
N LEU A 20 0.64 -5.46 -10.65
CA LEU A 20 1.86 -6.27 -10.65
C LEU A 20 2.78 -5.81 -9.51
N PRO A 21 3.47 -6.75 -8.85
CA PRO A 21 4.46 -6.39 -7.84
C PRO A 21 5.67 -5.72 -8.48
N VAL A 22 6.27 -4.79 -7.74
CA VAL A 22 7.51 -4.11 -8.11
C VAL A 22 8.69 -5.02 -7.74
N LYS A 23 9.64 -5.13 -8.68
CA LYS A 23 10.95 -5.76 -8.45
C LYS A 23 12.03 -4.73 -8.73
N MET A 24 12.81 -4.40 -7.71
CA MET A 24 13.98 -3.55 -7.81
C MET A 24 15.24 -4.36 -7.55
N GLU A 25 16.26 -4.16 -8.39
CA GLU A 25 17.62 -4.64 -8.14
C GLU A 25 18.34 -3.63 -7.24
N VAL A 26 18.30 -3.86 -5.94
CA VAL A 26 18.86 -2.94 -4.94
C VAL A 26 19.88 -3.67 -4.09
N ALA A 27 21.08 -3.10 -3.99
CA ALA A 27 22.04 -3.44 -2.95
C ALA A 27 21.93 -2.40 -1.82
N TRP A 28 21.34 -2.80 -0.69
CA TRP A 28 21.25 -1.93 0.47
C TRP A 28 22.62 -1.81 1.16
N ALA A 29 23.25 -0.64 1.06
CA ALA A 29 24.57 -0.37 1.62
C ALA A 29 24.45 0.40 2.96
N GLY A 30 24.61 -0.32 4.08
CA GLY A 30 24.75 0.27 5.42
C GLY A 30 23.45 0.50 6.20
N ARG A 31 23.54 0.97 7.45
CA ARG A 31 22.41 1.27 8.37
C ARG A 31 21.41 0.13 8.59
N THR A 32 21.93 -1.05 8.94
CA THR A 32 21.13 -2.24 9.28
C THR A 32 20.19 -2.00 10.48
N ASP A 33 20.53 -1.04 11.35
CA ASP A 33 19.69 -0.57 12.44
C ASP A 33 18.35 0.00 11.96
N LEU A 34 18.35 0.86 10.93
CA LEU A 34 17.12 1.41 10.35
C LEU A 34 16.27 0.32 9.68
N LEU A 35 16.93 -0.61 8.98
CA LEU A 35 16.25 -1.76 8.39
C LEU A 35 15.53 -2.59 9.45
N ARG A 36 16.20 -2.85 10.57
CA ARG A 36 15.61 -3.57 11.72
C ARG A 36 14.44 -2.81 12.34
N GLN A 37 14.47 -1.48 12.38
CA GLN A 37 13.35 -0.68 12.89
C GLN A 37 12.10 -0.87 12.03
N VAL A 38 12.23 -0.78 10.70
CA VAL A 38 11.10 -1.02 9.78
C VAL A 38 10.60 -2.46 9.91
N GLN A 39 11.51 -3.44 9.98
CA GLN A 39 11.14 -4.84 10.18
C GLN A 39 10.41 -5.06 11.50
N ALA A 40 10.86 -4.42 12.58
CA ALA A 40 10.25 -4.51 13.91
C ALA A 40 8.84 -3.91 13.93
N ALA A 41 8.63 -2.78 13.24
CA ALA A 41 7.30 -2.17 13.11
C ALA A 41 6.28 -3.13 12.45
N TRP A 42 6.73 -4.06 11.62
CA TRP A 42 5.88 -5.06 10.95
C TRP A 42 5.82 -6.41 11.66
N MET A 43 6.53 -6.60 12.77
CA MET A 43 6.44 -7.83 13.53
C MET A 43 5.09 -7.94 14.24
N VAL A 44 4.56 -9.15 14.26
CA VAL A 44 3.35 -9.55 14.99
C VAL A 44 3.82 -10.67 15.89
N VAL A 45 3.76 -10.47 17.21
CA VAL A 45 4.29 -11.42 18.21
C VAL A 45 3.17 -12.30 18.73
N ASP A 46 2.02 -11.69 19.03
CA ASP A 46 0.78 -12.35 19.39
C ASP A 46 -0.23 -12.29 18.23
N PRO A 47 -1.09 -13.30 18.02
CA PRO A 47 -2.15 -13.26 17.00
C PRO A 47 -3.14 -12.09 17.14
N SER A 48 -3.23 -11.47 18.32
CA SER A 48 -4.04 -10.28 18.58
C SER A 48 -3.33 -8.96 18.26
N ASP A 49 -2.01 -8.98 18.01
CA ASP A 49 -1.25 -7.79 17.65
C ASP A 49 -1.59 -7.32 16.23
N LEU A 50 -1.62 -6.01 16.04
CA LEU A 50 -1.64 -5.40 14.72
C LEU A 50 -0.23 -4.95 14.35
N PRO A 51 0.23 -5.22 13.11
CA PRO A 51 1.46 -4.62 12.63
C PRO A 51 1.29 -3.09 12.55
N LEU A 52 2.35 -2.35 12.88
CA LEU A 52 2.36 -0.90 12.73
C LEU A 52 2.43 -0.50 11.25
N ALA A 53 2.04 0.74 10.97
CA ALA A 53 2.02 1.35 9.65
C ALA A 53 3.12 2.43 9.53
N PRO A 54 4.41 2.10 9.66
CA PRO A 54 5.47 3.07 9.87
C PRO A 54 5.55 4.15 8.79
N ARG A 55 5.74 5.38 9.26
CA ARG A 55 6.10 6.54 8.46
C ARG A 55 7.61 6.79 8.48
N ILE A 56 8.24 6.83 7.31
CA ILE A 56 9.67 7.16 7.16
C ILE A 56 9.79 8.58 6.61
N ILE A 57 10.42 9.45 7.39
CA ILE A 57 10.62 10.87 7.07
C ILE A 57 12.12 11.15 6.92
N GLY A 58 12.45 12.04 5.99
CA GLY A 58 13.79 12.58 5.85
C GLY A 58 13.97 13.32 4.53
N PRO A 59 15.16 13.90 4.29
CA PRO A 59 15.40 14.68 3.07
C PRO A 59 15.16 13.89 1.77
N PRO A 60 14.86 14.56 0.64
CA PRO A 60 14.78 13.93 -0.66
C PRO A 60 16.08 13.18 -1.02
N GLY A 61 15.97 12.05 -1.73
CA GLY A 61 17.14 11.29 -2.19
C GLY A 61 17.90 10.49 -1.12
N THR A 62 17.38 10.40 0.10
CA THR A 62 18.03 9.66 1.22
C THR A 62 17.75 8.16 1.24
N GLY A 63 17.02 7.64 0.25
CA GLY A 63 16.75 6.20 0.12
C GLY A 63 15.62 5.67 1.01
N LYS A 64 14.64 6.49 1.40
CA LYS A 64 13.49 6.08 2.24
C LYS A 64 12.67 4.95 1.61
N THR A 65 12.27 5.12 0.36
CA THR A 65 11.52 4.11 -0.41
C THR A 65 12.35 2.85 -0.59
N THR A 66 13.65 3.00 -0.83
CA THR A 66 14.61 1.91 -0.91
C THR A 66 14.74 1.13 0.40
N LEU A 67 14.75 1.81 1.54
CA LEU A 67 14.78 1.21 2.88
C LEU A 67 13.53 0.36 3.12
N ALA A 68 12.34 0.92 2.86
CA ALA A 68 11.08 0.20 3.00
C ALA A 68 11.01 -1.01 2.07
N TYR A 69 11.43 -0.85 0.81
CA TYR A 69 11.47 -1.94 -0.17
C TYR A 69 12.42 -3.05 0.30
N THR A 70 13.61 -2.71 0.77
CA THR A 70 14.60 -3.67 1.27
C THR A 70 14.06 -4.45 2.47
N ALA A 71 13.34 -3.77 3.39
CA ALA A 71 12.70 -4.43 4.52
C ALA A 71 11.64 -5.46 4.07
N ALA A 72 10.85 -5.10 3.06
CA ALA A 72 9.79 -5.96 2.53
C ALA A 72 10.36 -7.15 1.77
N ALA A 73 11.37 -6.92 0.92
CA ALA A 73 12.07 -7.96 0.19
C ALA A 73 12.74 -8.97 1.13
N ALA A 74 13.34 -8.51 2.23
CA ALA A 74 13.93 -9.39 3.25
C ALA A 74 12.90 -10.29 3.96
N ARG A 75 11.61 -9.92 3.96
CA ARG A 75 10.50 -10.74 4.47
C ARG A 75 9.95 -11.73 3.43
N GLY A 76 10.41 -11.67 2.18
CA GLY A 76 9.94 -12.53 1.09
C GLY A 76 8.53 -12.20 0.60
N GLN A 77 8.02 -10.99 0.87
CA GLN A 77 6.69 -10.56 0.45
C GLN A 77 6.75 -9.79 -0.88
N GLU A 78 5.68 -9.90 -1.67
CA GLU A 78 5.50 -9.05 -2.86
C GLU A 78 5.31 -7.58 -2.44
N VAL A 79 5.95 -6.67 -3.18
CA VAL A 79 5.96 -5.24 -2.87
C VAL A 79 5.18 -4.47 -3.92
N PHE A 80 4.34 -3.53 -3.48
CA PHE A 80 3.50 -2.71 -4.33
C PHE A 80 3.74 -1.24 -4.00
N PHE A 81 3.96 -0.41 -5.01
CA PHE A 81 4.17 1.04 -4.84
C PHE A 81 2.92 1.81 -5.22
N PHE A 82 2.55 2.75 -4.36
CA PHE A 82 1.50 3.73 -4.63
C PHE A 82 2.08 5.13 -4.48
N GLN A 83 2.07 5.93 -5.55
CA GLN A 83 2.51 7.32 -5.48
C GLN A 83 1.35 8.21 -5.08
N ALA A 84 1.43 8.83 -3.90
CA ALA A 84 0.45 9.81 -3.48
C ALA A 84 0.64 11.16 -4.18
N THR A 85 -0.50 11.81 -4.44
CA THR A 85 -0.59 13.13 -5.03
C THR A 85 -1.71 13.93 -4.34
N MET A 86 -1.73 15.25 -4.53
CA MET A 86 -2.80 16.11 -4.01
C MET A 86 -4.18 15.77 -4.58
N ASP A 87 -4.21 15.18 -5.78
CA ASP A 87 -5.44 14.76 -6.45
C ASP A 87 -5.89 13.35 -6.08
N THR A 88 -5.12 12.62 -5.26
CA THR A 88 -5.46 11.25 -4.86
C THR A 88 -6.77 11.24 -4.08
N ARG A 89 -7.75 10.49 -4.59
CA ARG A 89 -9.07 10.33 -3.98
C ARG A 89 -9.18 8.96 -3.29
N PRO A 90 -10.12 8.79 -2.34
CA PRO A 90 -10.40 7.48 -1.72
C PRO A 90 -10.57 6.33 -2.73
N GLU A 91 -11.24 6.57 -3.86
CA GLU A 91 -11.44 5.56 -4.89
C GLU A 91 -10.15 5.12 -5.59
N ASP A 92 -9.18 6.03 -5.77
CA ASP A 92 -7.89 5.73 -6.39
C ASP A 92 -7.05 4.79 -5.53
N LEU A 93 -7.22 4.87 -4.20
CA LEU A 93 -6.56 4.01 -3.23
C LEU A 93 -7.10 2.59 -3.23
N ILE A 94 -8.30 2.34 -3.78
CA ILE A 94 -9.02 1.07 -3.63
C ILE A 94 -9.30 0.42 -4.98
N VAL A 95 -10.38 0.80 -5.68
CA VAL A 95 -10.79 0.21 -6.96
C VAL A 95 -11.11 1.32 -7.95
N GLN A 96 -10.50 1.23 -9.13
CA GLN A 96 -10.81 2.09 -10.26
C GLN A 96 -11.60 1.33 -11.33
N PRO A 97 -12.78 1.83 -11.74
CA PRO A 97 -13.50 1.30 -12.90
C PRO A 97 -12.83 1.79 -14.19
N VAL A 98 -12.50 0.87 -15.10
CA VAL A 98 -11.87 1.15 -16.39
C VAL A 98 -12.73 0.56 -17.51
N LEU A 99 -12.88 1.29 -18.60
CA LEU A 99 -13.54 0.77 -19.80
C LEU A 99 -12.58 -0.18 -20.53
N ALA A 100 -12.93 -1.46 -20.61
CA ALA A 100 -12.15 -2.49 -21.29
C ALA A 100 -12.57 -2.70 -22.75
N GLY A 101 -13.64 -2.03 -23.19
CA GLY A 101 -14.20 -2.11 -24.53
C GLY A 101 -15.47 -1.29 -24.67
N ALA A 102 -16.17 -1.43 -25.80
CA ALA A 102 -17.31 -0.57 -26.15
C ALA A 102 -18.48 -0.61 -25.15
N ASN A 103 -18.56 -1.62 -24.28
CA ASN A 103 -19.60 -1.72 -23.26
C ASN A 103 -19.20 -2.59 -22.05
N GLU A 104 -17.91 -2.77 -21.79
CA GLU A 104 -17.42 -3.64 -20.71
C GLU A 104 -16.68 -2.81 -19.65
N LEU A 105 -17.20 -2.85 -18.42
CA LEU A 105 -16.54 -2.29 -17.25
C LEU A 105 -15.62 -3.33 -16.62
N LYS A 106 -14.39 -2.93 -16.36
CA LYS A 106 -13.39 -3.71 -15.65
C LYS A 106 -13.03 -2.99 -14.37
N TYR A 107 -12.99 -3.71 -13.26
CA TYR A 107 -12.55 -3.17 -11.98
C TYR A 107 -11.09 -3.50 -11.76
N VAL A 108 -10.27 -2.47 -11.54
CA VAL A 108 -8.83 -2.59 -11.31
C VAL A 108 -8.54 -2.23 -9.87
N ALA A 109 -7.92 -3.15 -9.13
CA ALA A 109 -7.44 -2.90 -7.79
C ALA A 109 -6.19 -2.03 -7.85
N SER A 110 -6.10 -1.04 -6.96
CA SER A 110 -4.89 -0.24 -6.78
C SER A 110 -3.72 -1.11 -6.30
N ALA A 111 -2.52 -0.53 -6.29
CA ALA A 111 -1.35 -1.15 -5.65
C ALA A 111 -1.58 -1.45 -4.16
N LEU A 112 -2.21 -0.51 -3.43
CA LEU A 112 -2.56 -0.69 -2.03
C LEU A 112 -3.56 -1.84 -1.86
N LEU A 113 -4.67 -1.83 -2.60
CA LEU A 113 -5.68 -2.87 -2.48
C LEU A 113 -5.14 -4.24 -2.88
N THR A 114 -4.28 -4.30 -3.90
CA THR A 114 -3.61 -5.54 -4.28
C THR A 114 -2.80 -6.11 -3.11
N ALA A 115 -2.00 -5.29 -2.44
CA ALA A 115 -1.25 -5.71 -1.25
C ALA A 115 -2.18 -6.16 -0.11
N VAL A 116 -3.29 -5.45 0.10
CA VAL A 116 -4.32 -5.79 1.10
C VAL A 116 -4.92 -7.17 0.83
N ILE A 117 -5.22 -7.48 -0.43
CA ILE A 117 -5.80 -8.76 -0.86
C ILE A 117 -4.78 -9.90 -0.77
N THR A 118 -3.55 -9.69 -1.24
CA THR A 118 -2.57 -10.77 -1.41
C THR A 118 -1.65 -10.98 -0.21
N GLY A 119 -1.73 -10.12 0.81
CA GLY A 119 -0.76 -10.14 1.92
C GLY A 119 0.60 -9.60 1.52
N GLY A 120 0.65 -8.67 0.57
CA GLY A 120 1.86 -7.96 0.18
C GLY A 120 2.21 -6.80 1.10
N VAL A 121 3.28 -6.09 0.74
CA VAL A 121 3.65 -4.82 1.37
C VAL A 121 3.28 -3.68 0.42
N CYS A 122 2.47 -2.75 0.90
CA CYS A 122 2.27 -1.48 0.21
C CYS A 122 3.26 -0.44 0.73
N ILE A 123 4.01 0.18 -0.17
CA ILE A 123 4.82 1.36 0.11
C ILE A 123 4.15 2.54 -0.58
N LEU A 124 3.57 3.42 0.23
CA LEU A 124 2.89 4.62 -0.20
C LEU A 124 3.86 5.80 -0.15
N ASP A 125 4.30 6.26 -1.31
CA ASP A 125 5.32 7.31 -1.40
C ASP A 125 4.68 8.69 -1.52
N GLU A 126 5.33 9.71 -0.94
CA GLU A 126 4.82 11.08 -0.78
C GLU A 126 3.47 11.16 -0.04
N GLY A 127 3.28 10.37 1.02
CA GLY A 127 1.97 10.24 1.68
C GLY A 127 1.38 11.53 2.26
N ASN A 128 2.22 12.51 2.58
CA ASN A 128 1.84 13.86 3.00
C ASN A 128 1.20 14.70 1.88
N ARG A 129 1.18 14.21 0.65
CA ARG A 129 0.50 14.84 -0.48
C ARG A 129 -0.99 14.50 -0.53
N MET A 130 -1.44 13.41 0.10
CA MET A 130 -2.86 13.05 0.07
C MET A 130 -3.67 13.92 1.03
N SER A 131 -4.90 14.25 0.62
CA SER A 131 -5.84 14.96 1.49
C SER A 131 -6.21 14.15 2.74
N GLU A 132 -6.63 14.84 3.81
CA GLU A 132 -7.18 14.22 5.02
C GLU A 132 -8.34 13.26 4.70
N LYS A 133 -9.17 13.60 3.72
CA LYS A 133 -10.29 12.75 3.27
C LYS A 133 -9.80 11.42 2.69
N ALA A 134 -8.73 11.43 1.90
CA ALA A 134 -8.14 10.23 1.35
C ALA A 134 -7.57 9.35 2.48
N TRP A 135 -6.81 9.94 3.41
CA TRP A 135 -6.33 9.22 4.59
C TRP A 135 -7.45 8.65 5.45
N ALA A 136 -8.46 9.46 5.80
CA ALA A 136 -9.60 9.03 6.63
C ALA A 136 -10.33 7.80 6.09
N SER A 137 -10.35 7.62 4.76
CA SER A 137 -10.92 6.41 4.13
C SER A 137 -10.16 5.12 4.46
N LEU A 138 -8.88 5.22 4.85
CA LEU A 138 -8.01 4.10 5.24
C LEU A 138 -8.00 3.84 6.75
N ALA A 139 -8.68 4.64 7.58
CA ALA A 139 -8.69 4.41 9.03
C ALA A 139 -9.13 2.98 9.43
N PRO A 140 -10.19 2.38 8.83
CA PRO A 140 -10.58 1.00 9.14
C PRO A 140 -9.55 -0.05 8.70
N LEU A 141 -8.61 0.28 7.80
CA LEU A 141 -7.55 -0.63 7.37
C LEU A 141 -6.46 -0.76 8.43
N PHE A 142 -6.18 0.31 9.17
CA PHE A 142 -5.07 0.38 10.13
C PHE A 142 -5.48 0.19 11.58
N ASP A 143 -6.79 0.19 11.89
CA ASP A 143 -7.29 -0.21 13.21
C ASP A 143 -7.73 -1.69 13.26
N TYR A 144 -8.35 -2.09 14.36
CA TYR A 144 -8.80 -3.47 14.63
C TYR A 144 -9.79 -4.04 13.60
N ARG A 145 -10.43 -3.19 12.79
CA ARG A 145 -11.40 -3.61 11.78
C ARG A 145 -10.72 -4.25 10.56
N ARG A 146 -9.48 -3.84 10.25
CA ARG A 146 -8.63 -4.40 9.20
C ARG A 146 -9.38 -4.61 7.87
N TYR A 147 -10.14 -3.63 7.39
CA TYR A 147 -10.80 -3.72 6.08
C TYR A 147 -10.75 -2.42 5.29
N VAL A 148 -10.98 -2.53 3.99
CA VAL A 148 -11.27 -1.40 3.09
C VAL A 148 -12.60 -1.58 2.39
N GLU A 149 -13.20 -0.48 1.95
CA GLU A 149 -14.48 -0.49 1.24
C GLU A 149 -14.32 0.15 -0.14
N SER A 150 -14.84 -0.52 -1.16
CA SER A 150 -15.06 0.07 -2.48
C SER A 150 -16.54 0.36 -2.63
N VAL A 151 -16.92 1.64 -2.58
CA VAL A 151 -18.30 2.07 -2.87
C VAL A 151 -18.64 1.77 -4.34
N VAL A 152 -17.67 1.97 -5.24
CA VAL A 152 -17.85 1.81 -6.69
C VAL A 152 -18.10 0.36 -7.09
N ALA A 153 -17.45 -0.60 -6.42
CA ALA A 153 -17.65 -2.02 -6.65
C ALA A 153 -18.62 -2.68 -5.66
N GLY A 154 -19.08 -1.95 -4.63
CA GLY A 154 -19.92 -2.49 -3.56
C GLY A 154 -19.24 -3.55 -2.70
N LEU A 155 -17.92 -3.45 -2.51
CA LEU A 155 -17.11 -4.48 -1.84
C LEU A 155 -16.64 -4.01 -0.46
N ARG A 156 -16.61 -4.93 0.50
CA ARG A 156 -15.83 -4.80 1.74
C ARG A 156 -14.78 -5.90 1.77
N ILE A 157 -13.50 -5.51 1.83
CA ILE A 157 -12.38 -6.44 1.70
C ILE A 157 -11.56 -6.39 2.99
N HIS A 158 -11.53 -7.51 3.72
CA HIS A 158 -10.67 -7.66 4.88
C HIS A 158 -9.21 -7.84 4.44
N ALA A 159 -8.31 -7.14 5.12
CA ALA A 159 -6.89 -7.21 4.87
C ALA A 159 -6.34 -8.57 5.26
N HIS A 160 -5.56 -9.16 4.36
CA HIS A 160 -4.80 -10.37 4.63
C HIS A 160 -3.93 -10.19 5.89
N ALA A 161 -3.76 -11.25 6.69
CA ALA A 161 -2.99 -11.19 7.94
C ALA A 161 -1.54 -10.71 7.72
N ASP A 162 -0.95 -11.09 6.59
CA ASP A 162 0.40 -10.68 6.20
C ASP A 162 0.50 -9.29 5.57
N PHE A 163 -0.61 -8.59 5.31
CA PHE A 163 -0.55 -7.23 4.76
C PHE A 163 0.29 -6.32 5.66
N ARG A 164 1.24 -5.60 5.06
CA ARG A 164 2.06 -4.57 5.70
C ARG A 164 2.00 -3.28 4.91
N PHE A 165 2.21 -2.18 5.61
CA PHE A 165 2.16 -0.85 5.05
C PHE A 165 3.36 -0.04 5.52
N CYS A 166 3.88 0.82 4.65
CA CYS A 166 4.78 1.88 5.04
C CYS A 166 4.47 3.10 4.17
N THR A 167 4.54 4.28 4.78
CA THR A 167 4.47 5.54 4.04
C THR A 167 5.81 6.26 4.10
N THR A 168 6.23 6.85 2.98
CA THR A 168 7.44 7.66 2.89
C THR A 168 7.07 9.10 2.57
N MET A 169 7.80 10.06 3.15
CA MET A 169 7.62 11.47 2.83
C MET A 169 8.88 12.29 3.06
N ASN A 170 8.94 13.43 2.40
CA ASN A 170 9.98 14.41 2.67
C ASN A 170 9.65 15.19 3.93
N GLU A 171 10.68 15.74 4.57
CA GLU A 171 10.55 16.60 5.76
C GLU A 171 10.07 18.03 5.39
N ASP A 172 9.70 18.27 4.13
CA ASP A 172 9.26 19.59 3.68
C ASP A 172 7.79 19.87 4.03
N ALA A 173 7.42 21.15 4.04
CA ALA A 173 6.11 21.66 4.49
C ALA A 173 4.92 21.32 3.55
N SER A 174 5.00 20.24 2.80
CA SER A 174 3.97 19.83 1.85
C SER A 174 3.02 18.78 2.45
N THR A 175 1.74 18.68 2.10
CA THR A 175 0.71 19.73 2.18
C THR A 175 -0.39 19.33 3.20
N PHE A 176 -0.30 18.18 3.86
CA PHE A 176 -1.26 17.70 4.87
C PHE A 176 -0.54 16.90 5.97
N ASP A 177 -1.01 17.07 7.20
CA ASP A 177 -0.61 16.20 8.30
C ASP A 177 -1.21 14.80 8.11
N LEU A 178 -0.44 13.78 8.46
CA LEU A 178 -0.96 12.41 8.50
C LEU A 178 -1.74 12.20 9.81
N PRO A 179 -2.81 11.38 9.78
CA PRO A 179 -3.55 11.03 10.99
C PRO A 179 -2.70 10.28 12.02
N GLU A 180 -3.07 10.38 13.29
CA GLU A 180 -2.33 9.78 14.42
C GLU A 180 -2.23 8.25 14.42
N TYR A 181 -3.03 7.56 13.60
CA TYR A 181 -2.97 6.10 13.46
C TYR A 181 -1.87 5.61 12.50
N ILE A 182 -1.09 6.53 11.91
CA ILE A 182 0.06 6.27 11.04
C ILE A 182 1.38 6.61 11.74
#